data_AF-A0A830BCB3-F1
#
_entry.id   AF-A0A830BCB3-F1
#
_cell.length_a   1.000
_cell.length_b   1.000
_cell.length_c   1.000
_cell.angle_alpha   90.00
_cell.angle_beta   90.00
_cell.angle_gamma   90.00
#
_symmetry.space_group_name_H-M   'P 1'
#
loop_
_entity.id
_entity.type
_entity.pdbx_description
1 polymer ?
#
loop_
_entity_poly.entity_id
_entity_poly.type
_entity_poly.pdbx_seq_one_letter_code
_entity_poly.pdbx_strand_id
1 'polypeptide(L)'
;MLKVPDHQVAGHKADGGNLGPLIDESGRFYKTLQGDERGSNEVSFYTSFSPNTKIPDHITRFFPKFYGTQLVHASNGTGMQPHMVLQDLTFDRVNPSIMDIKMGSRTWASQSPEDYIGKCLKKDRESTSVSLGFRLSGLQVFESKESGFWMPGKSEVMSLSTDDVRLFLKKYVSSNASDLKPDCAFASIVYGGSTGILSQLLELKAWFEDQTIYHFYSCLVLMIFENGLR
;
A
#
# COMPACT_ATOMS: atom_id res chain seq x y z
N MET A 1 -15.30 -14.32 11.80
CA MET A 1 -16.04 -13.05 11.99
C MET A 1 -15.29 -11.98 11.22
N LEU A 2 -15.98 -11.03 10.59
CA LEU A 2 -15.32 -9.94 9.86
C LEU A 2 -15.17 -8.72 10.77
N LYS A 3 -14.04 -8.02 10.65
CA LYS A 3 -13.75 -6.79 11.41
C LYS A 3 -13.04 -5.77 10.52
N VAL A 4 -12.99 -4.52 10.97
CA VAL A 4 -12.22 -3.46 10.31
C VAL A 4 -10.72 -3.74 10.51
N PRO A 5 -9.87 -3.57 9.47
CA PRO A 5 -8.43 -3.75 9.63
C PRO A 5 -7.81 -2.69 10.55
N ASP A 6 -6.97 -3.14 11.48
CA ASP A 6 -6.33 -2.28 12.49
C ASP A 6 -5.22 -1.38 11.91
N HIS A 7 -4.61 -1.80 10.79
CA HIS A 7 -3.37 -1.20 10.28
C HIS A 7 -3.49 -0.58 8.88
N GLN A 8 -4.65 0.01 8.57
CA GLN A 8 -4.85 0.69 7.29
C GLN A 8 -4.32 2.14 7.32
N VAL A 9 -3.27 2.42 6.53
CA VAL A 9 -2.62 3.75 6.50
C VAL A 9 -3.13 4.70 5.41
N ALA A 10 -3.77 4.18 4.36
CA ALA A 10 -4.29 4.95 3.24
C ALA A 10 -5.57 4.34 2.63
N GLY A 11 -6.12 4.99 1.59
CA GLY A 11 -7.33 4.53 0.90
C GLY A 11 -8.63 4.87 1.64
N HIS A 12 -9.70 4.13 1.32
CA HIS A 12 -11.01 4.27 1.98
C HIS A 12 -11.00 3.43 3.26
N LYS A 13 -11.02 4.08 4.43
CA LYS A 13 -11.09 3.41 5.72
C LYS A 13 -12.56 3.12 6.05
N ALA A 14 -12.80 2.00 6.72
CA ALA A 14 -14.11 1.67 7.26
C ALA A 14 -14.32 2.41 8.59
N ASP A 15 -14.47 3.74 8.52
CA ASP A 15 -14.63 4.64 9.66
C ASP A 15 -15.80 5.61 9.46
N GLY A 16 -16.44 6.08 10.54
CA GLY A 16 -17.43 7.16 10.46
C GLY A 16 -18.61 6.93 9.48
N GLY A 17 -19.00 5.67 9.24
CA GLY A 17 -20.04 5.31 8.26
C GLY A 17 -19.55 5.21 6.80
N ASN A 18 -18.26 5.39 6.56
CA ASN A 18 -17.65 5.18 5.25
C ASN A 18 -17.50 3.68 4.95
N LEU A 19 -17.68 3.35 3.67
CA LEU A 19 -17.39 2.02 3.16
C LEU A 19 -15.88 1.83 3.08
N GLY A 20 -15.39 0.71 3.62
CA GLY A 20 -13.98 0.35 3.59
C GLY A 20 -13.78 -1.16 3.67
N PRO A 21 -12.52 -1.60 3.67
CA PRO A 21 -12.19 -3.01 3.69
C PRO A 21 -12.52 -3.66 5.03
N LEU A 22 -12.60 -4.99 5.01
CA LEU A 22 -12.74 -5.85 6.19
C LEU A 22 -11.62 -6.90 6.19
N ILE A 23 -11.37 -7.51 7.34
CA ILE A 23 -10.47 -8.67 7.50
C ILE A 23 -11.17 -9.80 8.27
N ASP A 24 -10.67 -11.03 8.13
CA ASP A 24 -11.08 -12.17 8.95
C ASP A 24 -9.93 -12.73 9.80
N GLU A 25 -10.25 -13.71 10.64
CA GLU A 25 -9.30 -14.42 11.50
C GLU A 25 -8.51 -15.51 10.76
N SER A 26 -8.58 -15.56 9.43
CA SER A 26 -7.88 -16.54 8.56
C SER A 26 -6.90 -15.85 7.60
N GLY A 27 -6.57 -14.59 7.85
CA GLY A 27 -5.63 -13.80 7.05
C GLY A 27 -6.18 -13.41 5.68
N ARG A 28 -7.49 -13.13 5.58
CA ARG A 28 -8.12 -12.59 4.38
C ARG A 28 -8.43 -11.12 4.53
N PHE A 29 -8.12 -10.36 3.49
CA PHE A 29 -8.45 -8.95 3.34
C PHE A 29 -9.55 -8.79 2.27
N TYR A 30 -10.70 -8.31 2.69
CA TYR A 30 -11.88 -8.08 1.86
C TYR A 30 -11.88 -6.63 1.40
N LYS A 31 -11.37 -6.40 0.19
CA LYS A 31 -11.34 -5.08 -0.44
C LYS A 31 -12.63 -4.84 -1.20
N THR A 32 -13.41 -3.83 -0.82
CA THR A 32 -14.63 -3.45 -1.56
C THR A 32 -14.29 -3.12 -3.01
N LEU A 33 -15.09 -3.64 -3.96
CA LEU A 33 -14.93 -3.27 -5.36
C LEU A 33 -15.32 -1.81 -5.58
N GLN A 34 -14.38 -1.02 -6.10
CA GLN A 34 -14.63 0.37 -6.45
C GLN A 34 -15.48 0.47 -7.73
N GLY A 35 -16.32 1.50 -7.81
CA GLY A 35 -17.06 1.85 -9.01
C GLY A 35 -16.17 2.34 -10.16
N ASP A 36 -16.82 2.73 -11.26
CA ASP A 36 -16.17 3.24 -12.49
C ASP A 36 -15.15 2.24 -13.08
N GLU A 37 -15.52 0.96 -13.10
CA GLU A 37 -14.70 -0.17 -13.58
C GLU A 37 -13.40 -0.43 -12.79
N ARG A 38 -13.01 0.43 -11.84
CA ARG A 38 -11.75 0.27 -11.09
C ARG A 38 -11.70 -1.05 -10.34
N GLY A 39 -12.78 -1.43 -9.67
CA GLY A 39 -12.88 -2.71 -8.97
C GLY A 39 -12.86 -3.91 -9.92
N SER A 40 -13.61 -3.85 -11.03
CA SER A 40 -13.65 -4.95 -12.01
C SER A 40 -12.33 -5.10 -12.76
N ASN A 41 -11.61 -4.01 -13.03
CA ASN A 41 -10.29 -4.02 -13.65
C ASN A 41 -9.25 -4.63 -12.71
N GLU A 42 -9.30 -4.32 -11.40
CA GLU A 42 -8.41 -4.94 -10.41
C GLU A 42 -8.68 -6.45 -10.27
N VAL A 43 -9.95 -6.87 -10.24
CA VAL A 43 -10.32 -8.29 -10.24
C VAL A 43 -9.83 -8.99 -11.51
N SER A 44 -10.01 -8.35 -12.69
CA SER A 44 -9.54 -8.89 -13.97
C SER A 44 -8.02 -9.03 -14.01
N PHE A 45 -7.30 -8.06 -13.44
CA PHE A 45 -5.86 -8.15 -13.23
C PHE A 45 -5.50 -9.39 -12.41
N TYR A 46 -6.02 -9.54 -11.20
CA TYR A 46 -5.66 -10.70 -10.35
C TYR A 46 -6.11 -12.04 -10.93
N THR A 47 -7.26 -12.08 -11.61
CA THR A 47 -7.78 -13.28 -12.27
C THR A 47 -6.86 -13.75 -13.40
N SER A 48 -6.27 -12.82 -14.16
CA SER A 48 -5.30 -13.14 -15.21
C SER A 48 -3.87 -13.32 -14.69
N PHE A 49 -3.47 -12.55 -13.67
CA PHE A 49 -2.11 -12.54 -13.12
C PHE A 49 -1.80 -13.79 -12.30
N SER A 50 -2.71 -14.21 -11.40
CA SER A 50 -2.45 -15.29 -10.44
C SER A 50 -2.09 -16.65 -11.09
N PRO A 51 -2.75 -17.09 -12.18
CA PRO A 51 -2.40 -18.33 -12.87
C PRO A 51 -1.36 -18.15 -14.00
N ASN A 52 -0.80 -16.96 -14.21
CA ASN A 52 0.05 -16.67 -15.36
C ASN A 52 1.47 -17.22 -15.19
N THR A 53 1.76 -18.34 -15.84
CA THR A 53 3.07 -19.01 -15.81
C THR A 53 4.20 -18.23 -16.50
N LYS A 54 3.90 -17.14 -17.21
CA LYS A 54 4.93 -16.24 -17.74
C LYS A 54 5.52 -15.32 -16.67
N ILE A 55 4.89 -15.21 -15.51
CA ILE A 55 5.37 -14.39 -14.39
C ILE A 55 6.25 -15.28 -13.51
N PRO A 56 7.52 -14.93 -13.29
CA PRO A 56 8.40 -15.73 -12.45
C PRO A 56 7.89 -15.84 -11.01
N ASP A 57 8.06 -17.01 -10.39
CA ASP A 57 7.61 -17.26 -9.00
C ASP A 57 8.20 -16.27 -7.98
N HIS A 58 9.45 -15.84 -8.21
CA HIS A 58 10.11 -14.86 -7.34
C HIS A 58 9.51 -13.45 -7.46
N ILE A 59 8.71 -13.19 -8.50
CA ILE A 59 7.97 -11.93 -8.69
C ILE A 59 6.57 -12.01 -8.13
N THR A 60 5.87 -13.14 -8.29
CA THR A 60 4.49 -13.29 -7.82
C THR A 60 4.36 -13.09 -6.30
N ARG A 61 5.43 -13.35 -5.53
CA ARG A 61 5.49 -13.10 -4.09
C ARG A 61 5.32 -11.64 -3.66
N PHE A 62 5.54 -10.68 -4.57
CA PHE A 62 5.35 -9.25 -4.30
C PHE A 62 3.88 -8.80 -4.40
N PHE A 63 2.99 -9.70 -4.82
CA PHE A 63 1.56 -9.43 -4.95
C PHE A 63 0.78 -10.25 -3.91
N PRO A 64 -0.20 -9.66 -3.21
CA PRO A 64 -1.06 -10.41 -2.30
C PRO A 64 -1.73 -11.59 -3.01
N LYS A 65 -1.79 -12.75 -2.35
CA LYS A 65 -2.52 -13.90 -2.90
C LYS A 65 -4.00 -13.54 -3.11
N PHE A 66 -4.51 -13.84 -4.30
CA PHE A 66 -5.91 -13.64 -4.67
C PHE A 66 -6.74 -14.90 -4.38
N TYR A 67 -7.90 -14.71 -3.74
CA TYR A 67 -8.82 -15.79 -3.36
C TYR A 67 -10.17 -15.72 -4.08
N GLY A 68 -10.30 -14.85 -5.08
CA GLY A 68 -11.55 -14.62 -5.80
C GLY A 68 -12.34 -13.42 -5.28
N THR A 69 -13.62 -13.38 -5.63
CA THR A 69 -14.56 -12.37 -5.17
C THR A 69 -15.64 -13.01 -4.31
N GLN A 70 -16.16 -12.24 -3.36
CA GLN A 70 -17.23 -12.70 -2.47
C GLN A 70 -18.21 -11.56 -2.18
N LEU A 71 -19.49 -11.92 -2.04
CA LEU A 71 -20.52 -11.01 -1.56
C LEU A 71 -20.49 -10.99 -0.02
N VAL A 72 -20.30 -9.81 0.57
CA VAL A 72 -20.09 -9.63 2.01
C VAL A 72 -20.88 -8.43 2.51
N HIS A 73 -21.36 -8.47 3.75
CA HIS A 73 -21.99 -7.31 4.38
C HIS A 73 -21.00 -6.14 4.47
N ALA A 74 -21.36 -5.02 3.87
CA ALA A 74 -20.58 -3.80 3.83
C ALA A 74 -20.28 -3.27 5.24
N SER A 75 -19.07 -2.75 5.43
CA SER A 75 -18.61 -2.20 6.71
C SER A 75 -19.47 -1.06 7.24
N ASN A 76 -20.18 -0.35 6.36
CA ASN A 76 -21.06 0.76 6.69
C ASN A 76 -22.55 0.37 6.82
N GLY A 77 -22.88 -0.92 6.78
CA GLY A 77 -24.25 -1.40 6.94
C GLY A 77 -25.15 -1.24 5.71
N THR A 78 -24.62 -0.84 4.54
CA THR A 78 -25.40 -0.67 3.29
C THR A 78 -25.86 -1.99 2.65
N GLY A 79 -25.81 -3.10 3.37
CA GLY A 79 -26.19 -4.43 2.89
C GLY A 79 -25.03 -5.19 2.26
N MET A 80 -25.36 -6.14 1.38
CA MET A 80 -24.38 -7.00 0.72
C MET A 80 -23.69 -6.28 -0.44
N GLN A 81 -22.36 -6.24 -0.43
CA GLN A 81 -21.53 -5.62 -1.46
C GLN A 81 -20.44 -6.58 -1.97
N PRO A 82 -20.07 -6.51 -3.26
CA PRO A 82 -19.00 -7.34 -3.78
C PRO A 82 -17.64 -6.88 -3.25
N HIS A 83 -16.84 -7.83 -2.78
CA HIS A 83 -15.48 -7.63 -2.30
C HIS A 83 -14.53 -8.54 -3.06
N MET A 84 -13.34 -8.02 -3.38
CA MET A 84 -12.19 -8.81 -3.79
C MET A 84 -11.51 -9.35 -2.52
N VAL A 85 -11.21 -10.64 -2.51
CA VAL A 85 -10.58 -11.30 -1.36
C VAL A 85 -9.10 -11.49 -1.65
N LEU A 86 -8.25 -10.82 -0.87
CA LEU A 86 -6.80 -10.84 -0.95
C LEU A 86 -6.18 -11.40 0.34
N GLN A 87 -4.88 -11.67 0.30
CA GLN A 87 -4.10 -11.96 1.51
C GLN A 87 -4.01 -10.70 2.38
N ASP A 88 -4.31 -10.85 3.67
CA ASP A 88 -3.96 -9.83 4.65
C ASP A 88 -2.46 -9.89 4.95
N LEU A 89 -1.72 -8.86 4.52
CA LEU A 89 -0.28 -8.76 4.69
C LEU A 89 0.14 -8.40 6.13
N THR A 90 -0.84 -8.02 6.96
CA THR A 90 -0.67 -7.67 8.37
C THR A 90 -1.20 -8.73 9.33
N PHE A 91 -1.72 -9.84 8.80
CA PHE A 91 -2.17 -10.97 9.62
C PHE A 91 -1.05 -11.48 10.54
N ASP A 92 -1.39 -11.76 11.80
CA ASP A 92 -0.48 -12.16 12.88
C ASP A 92 0.65 -11.16 13.23
N ARG A 93 0.60 -9.92 12.71
CA ARG A 93 1.50 -8.85 13.13
C ARG A 93 0.85 -8.08 14.28
N VAL A 94 1.61 -7.85 15.33
CA VAL A 94 1.13 -7.15 16.53
C VAL A 94 1.34 -5.65 16.38
N ASN A 95 2.53 -5.25 15.91
CA ASN A 95 2.93 -3.85 15.82
C ASN A 95 3.65 -3.54 14.49
N PRO A 96 2.98 -3.70 13.33
CA PRO A 96 3.61 -3.44 12.04
C PRO A 96 3.81 -1.94 11.79
N SER A 97 5.02 -1.58 11.36
CA SER A 97 5.33 -0.30 10.74
C SER A 97 5.07 -0.39 9.24
N ILE A 98 4.19 0.47 8.72
CA ILE A 98 3.65 0.39 7.35
C ILE A 98 3.82 1.71 6.63
N MET A 99 4.34 1.66 5.41
CA MET A 99 4.41 2.81 4.50
C MET A 99 3.78 2.45 3.16
N ASP A 100 2.81 3.27 2.76
CA ASP A 100 2.12 3.17 1.47
C ASP A 100 2.74 4.17 0.50
N ILE A 101 3.34 3.65 -0.57
CA ILE A 101 4.03 4.44 -1.59
C ILE A 101 3.33 4.27 -2.93
N LYS A 102 2.78 5.35 -3.47
CA LYS A 102 2.19 5.35 -4.80
C LYS A 102 3.24 5.59 -5.86
N MET A 103 3.33 4.67 -6.81
CA MET A 103 4.32 4.66 -7.88
C MET A 103 3.82 5.35 -9.15
N GLY A 104 4.76 5.98 -9.86
CA GLY A 104 4.59 6.61 -11.17
C GLY A 104 4.60 8.13 -11.10
N SER A 105 5.28 8.75 -12.07
CA SER A 105 5.15 10.19 -12.36
C SER A 105 3.85 10.57 -13.06
N ARG A 106 3.09 9.55 -13.47
CA ARG A 106 1.75 9.63 -14.06
C ARG A 106 0.86 8.56 -13.43
N THR A 107 -0.23 8.95 -12.78
CA THR A 107 -1.13 8.03 -12.07
C THR A 107 -2.47 7.77 -12.78
N TRP A 108 -2.53 7.98 -14.09
CA TRP A 108 -3.67 7.63 -14.93
C TRP A 108 -3.24 6.81 -16.15
N ALA A 109 -4.13 5.96 -16.64
CA ALA A 109 -3.93 5.20 -17.87
C ALA A 109 -4.24 6.06 -19.10
N SER A 110 -3.70 5.70 -20.27
CA SER A 110 -3.90 6.46 -21.51
C SER A 110 -5.37 6.61 -21.94
N GLN A 111 -6.22 5.65 -21.57
CA GLN A 111 -7.64 5.62 -21.91
C GLN A 111 -8.55 6.06 -20.74
N SER A 112 -7.99 6.66 -19.69
CA SER A 112 -8.79 7.13 -18.56
C SER A 112 -9.72 8.30 -18.96
N PRO A 113 -10.90 8.42 -18.35
CA PRO A 113 -11.80 9.57 -18.56
C PRO A 113 -11.13 10.92 -18.23
N GLU A 114 -11.47 11.99 -18.96
CA GLU A 114 -10.82 13.30 -18.81
C GLU A 114 -10.93 13.89 -17.41
N ASP A 115 -12.06 13.72 -16.73
CA ASP A 115 -12.27 14.20 -15.36
C ASP A 115 -11.35 13.47 -14.37
N TYR A 116 -11.15 12.16 -14.55
CA TYR A 116 -10.21 11.36 -13.78
C TYR A 116 -8.77 11.78 -14.06
N ILE A 117 -8.42 11.97 -15.33
CA ILE A 117 -7.10 12.48 -15.74
C ILE A 117 -6.82 13.83 -15.06
N GLY A 118 -7.78 14.77 -15.08
CA GLY A 118 -7.65 16.06 -14.41
C GLY A 118 -7.41 15.95 -12.91
N LYS A 119 -8.14 15.05 -12.22
CA LYS A 119 -7.95 14.76 -10.78
C LYS A 119 -6.57 14.16 -10.50
N CYS A 120 -6.08 13.24 -11.32
CA CYS A 120 -4.76 12.63 -11.14
C CYS A 120 -3.64 13.63 -11.45
N LEU A 121 -3.73 14.37 -12.56
CA LEU A 121 -2.78 15.42 -12.93
C LEU A 121 -2.59 16.44 -11.82
N LYS A 122 -3.69 16.94 -11.24
CA LYS A 122 -3.64 17.88 -10.12
C LYS A 122 -2.84 17.29 -8.94
N LYS A 123 -3.21 16.08 -8.49
CA LYS A 123 -2.53 15.40 -7.39
C LYS A 123 -1.06 15.09 -7.67
N ASP A 124 -0.74 14.68 -8.89
CA ASP A 124 0.62 14.33 -9.28
C ASP A 124 1.53 15.56 -9.29
N ARG A 125 1.01 16.73 -9.68
CA ARG A 125 1.72 18.02 -9.64
C ARG A 125 1.84 18.62 -8.24
N GLU A 126 0.85 18.42 -7.40
CA GLU A 126 0.82 18.92 -6.01
C GLU A 126 1.57 18.00 -5.02
N SER A 127 2.23 16.95 -5.51
CA SER A 127 2.99 15.98 -4.71
C SER A 127 4.36 15.70 -5.32
N THR A 128 5.11 14.78 -4.71
CA THR A 128 6.41 14.32 -5.22
C THR A 128 6.33 13.37 -6.41
N SER A 129 5.14 13.04 -6.92
CA SER A 129 4.97 12.08 -8.01
C SER A 129 5.74 12.50 -9.27
N VAL A 130 5.60 13.76 -9.69
CA VAL A 130 6.31 14.27 -10.88
C VAL A 130 7.81 14.37 -10.65
N SER A 131 8.26 14.80 -9.46
CA SER A 131 9.68 15.06 -9.19
C SER A 131 10.48 13.81 -8.83
N LEU A 132 9.87 12.82 -8.17
CA LEU A 132 10.51 11.58 -7.72
C LEU A 132 10.04 10.33 -8.45
N GLY A 133 8.97 10.40 -9.24
CA GLY A 133 8.34 9.23 -9.83
C GLY A 133 7.52 8.41 -8.82
N PHE A 134 7.30 8.92 -7.60
CA PHE A 134 6.43 8.34 -6.58
C PHE A 134 6.04 9.38 -5.53
N ARG A 135 5.03 9.06 -4.71
CA ARG A 135 4.66 9.83 -3.51
C ARG A 135 4.30 8.92 -2.35
N LEU A 136 4.42 9.41 -1.11
CA LEU A 136 3.84 8.74 0.05
C LEU A 136 2.32 8.98 0.08
N SER A 137 1.53 7.95 0.40
CA SER A 137 0.07 8.03 0.54
C SER A 137 -0.43 7.76 1.95
N GLY A 138 0.40 7.14 2.79
CA GLY A 138 0.09 6.83 4.18
C GLY A 138 1.29 6.24 4.90
N LEU A 139 1.35 6.44 6.21
CA LEU A 139 2.45 5.98 7.05
C LEU A 139 1.95 5.72 8.46
N GLN A 140 2.45 4.65 9.07
CA GLN A 140 2.34 4.36 10.49
C GLN A 140 3.64 3.69 10.94
N VAL A 141 4.25 4.17 12.03
CA VAL A 141 5.49 3.60 12.57
C VAL A 141 5.29 3.29 14.04
N PHE A 142 5.56 2.05 14.43
CA PHE A 142 5.56 1.66 15.84
C PHE A 142 6.84 2.16 16.52
N GLU A 143 6.70 2.95 17.59
CA GLU A 143 7.84 3.44 18.38
C GLU A 143 8.10 2.53 19.58
N SER A 144 7.11 2.38 20.46
CA SER A 144 7.22 1.56 21.68
C SER A 144 5.84 1.19 22.22
N LYS A 145 5.80 0.35 23.28
CA LYS A 145 4.53 0.02 23.96
C LYS A 145 3.93 1.24 24.66
N GLU A 146 4.77 2.17 25.09
CA GLU A 146 4.39 3.37 25.83
C GLU A 146 3.91 4.49 24.89
N SER A 147 4.61 4.71 23.78
CA SER A 147 4.29 5.76 22.80
C SER A 147 3.31 5.29 21.73
N GLY A 148 3.21 3.99 21.49
CA GLY A 148 2.37 3.40 20.45
C GLY A 148 2.88 3.72 19.04
N PHE A 149 1.95 4.12 18.16
CA PHE A 149 2.25 4.42 16.76
C PHE A 149 2.35 5.92 16.51
N TRP A 150 3.41 6.33 15.82
CA TRP A 150 3.45 7.60 15.12
C TRP A 150 2.74 7.48 13.76
N MET A 151 1.66 8.24 13.58
CA MET A 151 0.86 8.26 12.36
C MET A 151 0.61 9.72 11.92
N PRO A 152 1.37 10.24 10.94
CA PRO A 152 1.17 11.58 10.42
C PRO A 152 -0.19 11.71 9.71
N GLY A 153 -0.71 12.94 9.66
CA GLY A 153 -2.02 13.22 9.07
C GLY A 153 -2.03 12.98 7.56
N LYS A 154 -3.16 12.57 6.99
CA LYS A 154 -3.30 12.36 5.53
C LYS A 154 -2.93 13.61 4.73
N SER A 155 -3.33 14.80 5.18
CA SER A 155 -3.00 16.05 4.51
C SER A 155 -1.49 16.32 4.54
N GLU A 156 -0.85 16.11 5.68
CA GLU A 156 0.59 16.25 5.87
C GLU A 156 1.38 15.33 4.92
N VAL A 157 1.02 14.04 4.87
CA VAL A 157 1.67 13.05 3.99
C VAL A 157 1.51 13.40 2.51
N MET A 158 0.35 13.92 2.11
CA MET A 158 0.05 14.23 0.71
C MET A 158 0.72 15.53 0.23
N SER A 159 1.17 16.40 1.13
CA SER A 159 1.83 17.67 0.83
C SER A 159 3.35 17.66 1.04
N LEU A 160 3.96 16.48 1.23
CA LEU A 160 5.40 16.37 1.47
C LEU A 160 6.20 16.89 0.27
N SER A 161 7.25 17.65 0.55
CA SER A 161 8.30 17.98 -0.42
C SER A 161 9.26 16.81 -0.62
N THR A 162 10.19 16.96 -1.56
CA THR A 162 11.25 15.96 -1.80
C THR A 162 12.15 15.74 -0.59
N ASP A 163 12.47 16.80 0.17
CA ASP A 163 13.27 16.68 1.40
C ASP A 163 12.46 16.06 2.54
N ASP A 164 11.16 16.35 2.63
CA ASP A 164 10.28 15.71 3.61
C ASP A 164 10.15 14.20 3.35
N VAL A 165 10.05 13.77 2.08
CA VAL A 165 10.07 12.33 1.75
C VAL A 165 11.35 11.67 2.26
N ARG A 166 12.51 12.31 2.09
CA ARG A 166 13.78 11.78 2.64
C ARG A 166 13.74 11.70 4.16
N LEU A 167 13.17 12.69 4.84
CA LEU A 167 13.00 12.68 6.30
C LEU A 167 12.04 11.56 6.74
N PHE A 168 10.93 11.35 6.04
CA PHE A 168 9.94 10.33 6.36
C PHE A 168 10.48 8.91 6.15
N LEU A 169 11.32 8.70 5.13
CA LEU A 169 12.05 7.43 4.97
C LEU A 169 13.02 7.17 6.13
N LYS A 170 13.68 8.21 6.68
CA LYS A 170 14.49 8.06 7.90
C LYS A 170 13.61 7.71 9.11
N LYS A 171 12.53 8.46 9.32
CA LYS A 171 11.57 8.22 10.42
C LYS A 171 10.98 6.80 10.37
N TYR A 172 10.68 6.28 9.19
CA TYR A 172 10.15 4.93 9.00
C TYR A 172 11.01 3.84 9.65
N VAL A 173 12.34 4.00 9.64
CA VAL A 173 13.30 3.03 10.18
C VAL A 173 13.93 3.48 11.49
N SER A 174 13.28 4.39 12.22
CA SER A 174 13.79 4.93 13.49
C SER A 174 13.02 4.38 14.68
N SER A 175 13.68 4.31 15.84
CA SER A 175 13.02 3.99 17.11
C SER A 175 12.27 5.18 17.70
N ASN A 176 12.63 6.39 17.26
CA ASN A 176 12.07 7.68 17.65
C ASN A 176 11.45 8.42 16.44
N ALA A 177 10.53 7.75 15.73
CA ALA A 177 9.96 8.25 14.48
C ALA A 177 9.24 9.61 14.61
N SER A 178 8.71 9.95 15.78
CA SER A 178 8.06 11.22 16.10
C SER A 178 9.06 12.37 16.27
N ASP A 179 10.33 12.10 16.60
CA ASP A 179 11.35 13.12 16.84
C ASP A 179 11.78 13.86 15.57
N LEU A 180 12.20 15.12 15.72
CA LEU A 180 12.74 15.93 14.62
C LEU A 180 14.04 15.36 14.03
N LYS A 181 14.80 14.61 14.84
CA LYS A 181 16.07 13.97 14.45
C LYS A 181 15.94 12.45 14.56
N PRO A 182 15.44 11.77 13.50
CA PRO A 182 15.31 10.32 13.49
C PRO A 182 16.66 9.61 13.61
N ASP A 183 16.75 8.61 14.49
CA ASP A 183 17.97 7.86 14.78
C ASP A 183 18.35 6.82 13.70
N CYS A 184 17.41 6.49 12.81
CA CYS A 184 17.57 5.46 11.79
C CYS A 184 18.01 4.09 12.32
N ALA A 185 17.67 3.77 13.58
CA ALA A 185 18.19 2.60 14.30
C ALA A 185 18.02 1.27 13.55
N PHE A 186 16.97 1.14 12.75
CA PHE A 186 16.62 -0.09 12.04
C PHE A 186 17.01 -0.07 10.56
N ALA A 187 17.68 0.98 10.07
CA ALA A 187 17.96 1.15 8.64
C ALA A 187 18.72 -0.02 8.01
N SER A 188 19.73 -0.56 8.69
CA SER A 188 20.54 -1.67 8.18
C SER A 188 19.76 -2.98 8.04
N ILE A 189 18.77 -3.21 8.92
CA ILE A 189 17.94 -4.43 8.96
C ILE A 189 16.75 -4.31 8.02
N VAL A 190 16.12 -3.13 7.96
CA VAL A 190 14.90 -2.90 7.16
C VAL A 190 15.25 -2.63 5.69
N TYR A 191 16.20 -1.74 5.42
CA TYR A 191 16.58 -1.40 4.04
C TYR A 191 17.71 -2.28 3.50
N GLY A 192 18.66 -2.66 4.35
CA GLY A 192 19.86 -3.41 3.97
C GLY A 192 19.72 -4.93 3.98
N GLY A 193 20.77 -5.62 3.56
CA GLY A 193 20.82 -7.09 3.47
C GLY A 193 20.16 -7.66 2.21
N SER A 194 20.39 -8.96 1.95
CA SER A 194 19.88 -9.65 0.77
C SER A 194 18.36 -9.80 0.74
N THR A 195 17.70 -9.68 1.89
CA THR A 195 16.25 -9.74 2.06
C THR A 195 15.63 -8.39 2.44
N GLY A 196 16.45 -7.33 2.57
CA GLY A 196 15.95 -5.99 2.88
C GLY A 196 15.13 -5.39 1.74
N ILE A 197 14.42 -4.30 2.06
CA ILE A 197 13.54 -3.61 1.09
C ILE A 197 14.32 -3.20 -0.17
N LEU A 198 15.58 -2.77 -0.06
CA LEU A 198 16.34 -2.34 -1.25
C LEU A 198 16.58 -3.52 -2.21
N SER A 199 16.95 -4.69 -1.69
CA SER A 199 17.14 -5.89 -2.50
C SER A 199 15.84 -6.32 -3.21
N GLN A 200 14.73 -6.30 -2.47
CA GLN A 200 13.40 -6.61 -3.00
C GLN A 200 12.94 -5.63 -4.09
N LEU A 201 13.20 -4.33 -3.90
CA LEU A 201 12.89 -3.31 -4.91
C LEU A 201 13.75 -3.45 -6.17
N LEU A 202 15.03 -3.82 -6.04
CA LEU A 202 15.91 -4.06 -7.18
C LEU A 202 15.47 -5.27 -8.00
N GLU A 203 14.99 -6.33 -7.34
CA GLU A 203 14.41 -7.50 -7.99
C GLU A 203 13.12 -7.15 -8.74
N LEU A 204 12.20 -6.43 -8.11
CA LEU A 204 11.01 -5.90 -8.78
C LEU A 204 11.39 -5.03 -9.97
N LYS A 205 12.34 -4.10 -9.79
CA LYS A 205 12.82 -3.23 -10.86
C LYS A 205 13.34 -4.03 -12.05
N ALA A 206 14.16 -5.05 -11.82
CA ALA A 206 14.71 -5.88 -12.89
C ALA A 206 13.61 -6.55 -13.73
N TRP A 207 12.55 -7.04 -13.09
CA TRP A 207 11.39 -7.57 -13.81
C TRP A 207 10.64 -6.48 -14.58
N PHE A 208 10.42 -5.31 -13.98
CA PHE A 208 9.75 -4.18 -14.64
C PHE A 208 10.51 -3.63 -15.85
N GLU A 209 11.84 -3.80 -15.92
CA GLU A 209 12.67 -3.39 -17.06
C GLU A 209 12.56 -4.33 -18.27
N ASP A 210 12.18 -5.59 -18.07
CA ASP A 210 12.11 -6.62 -19.12
C ASP A 210 10.67 -6.95 -19.54
N GLN A 211 9.75 -7.02 -18.57
CA GLN A 211 8.38 -7.44 -18.85
C GLN A 211 7.63 -6.44 -19.73
N THR A 212 6.86 -6.95 -20.68
CA THR A 212 5.96 -6.13 -21.54
C THR A 212 4.50 -6.54 -21.41
N ILE A 213 4.15 -7.31 -20.37
CA ILE A 213 2.84 -7.93 -20.18
C ILE A 213 1.86 -6.94 -19.55
N TYR A 214 2.34 -6.11 -18.62
CA TYR A 214 1.53 -5.21 -17.83
C TYR A 214 2.09 -3.79 -17.83
N HIS A 215 1.18 -2.81 -17.79
CA HIS A 215 1.51 -1.42 -17.49
C HIS A 215 0.73 -1.03 -16.23
N PHE A 216 1.46 -0.73 -15.16
CA PHE A 216 0.90 -0.43 -13.85
C PHE A 216 0.74 1.09 -13.67
N TYR A 217 -0.48 1.53 -13.36
CA TYR A 217 -0.81 2.94 -13.12
C TYR A 217 -1.39 3.11 -11.72
N SER A 218 -0.93 4.11 -10.98
CA SER A 218 -1.42 4.39 -9.62
C SER A 218 -1.31 3.19 -8.67
N CYS A 219 -0.37 2.28 -8.92
CA CYS A 219 -0.13 1.11 -8.09
C CYS A 219 0.70 1.48 -6.86
N LEU A 220 0.65 0.62 -5.85
CA LEU A 220 1.29 0.86 -4.56
C LEU A 220 2.41 -0.13 -4.36
N VAL A 221 3.53 0.35 -3.83
CA VAL A 221 4.48 -0.45 -3.07
C VAL A 221 4.10 -0.27 -1.61
N LEU A 222 3.81 -1.37 -0.93
CA LEU A 222 3.55 -1.38 0.50
C LEU A 222 4.78 -1.93 1.21
N MET A 223 5.44 -1.08 2.00
CA MET A 223 6.54 -1.50 2.86
C MET A 223 5.99 -1.86 4.24
N ILE A 224 6.34 -3.04 4.72
CA ILE A 224 5.95 -3.51 6.06
C ILE A 224 7.20 -4.10 6.73
N PHE A 225 7.48 -3.66 7.94
CA PHE A 225 8.36 -4.38 8.85
C PHE A 225 7.76 -4.38 10.26
N GLU A 226 8.26 -5.28 11.09
CA GLU A 226 7.89 -5.35 12.49
C GLU A 226 9.17 -5.54 13.30
N ASN A 227 9.39 -4.64 14.26
CA ASN A 227 10.53 -4.74 15.15
C ASN A 227 10.31 -5.90 16.11
N GLY A 228 11.10 -6.95 15.97
CA GLY A 228 10.97 -8.18 16.74
C GLY A 228 11.22 -7.96 18.23
N LEU A 229 10.14 -7.91 19.01
CA LEU A 229 10.08 -8.63 20.26
C LEU A 229 8.98 -9.68 20.10
N ARG A 230 9.37 -10.87 19.62
CA ARG A 230 8.72 -12.10 20.04
C ARG A 230 9.51 -12.63 21.23
#